data_AF-A0A9X2K4Z6-F1
#
_entry.id   AF-A0A9X2K4Z6-F1
#
_cell.length_a   1.000
_cell.length_b   1.000
_cell.length_c   1.000
_cell.angle_alpha   90.00
_cell.angle_beta   90.00
_cell.angle_gamma   90.00
#
_symmetry.space_group_name_H-M   'P 1'
#
loop_
_entity.id
_entity.type
_entity.pdbx_description
1 polymer ?
#
loop_
_entity_poly.entity_id
_entity_poly.type
_entity_poly.pdbx_seq_one_letter_code
_entity_poly.pdbx_strand_id
1 'polypeptide(L)'
;MSVPMDDEGSRMSLPPAAARSGTSLPPAVTRSRVSLLERRYRSVLRLLPASYRAEREEEMVDAFMEMSGDVPDELNPRPRWGEITSVVALALRLRFGGAGAEPRLFAWGETVRLLAVLGLAFQAMGGLYTGVELLRTLVFQVEPGLAGAPGSFERLVAVAVSVAHLCSAVAFMAIMRGHVRTAKITAVVGAAPTLVYTLIPMILAGPLVDRPLSEPATLVFTAVPVIALLLGFHRDVTPPRRSWALALAPLAAGAVVVGCTWLLIALRLPDADWLYLWLDLGTAIPVWAVGAVVVLTRPGSPPWALAMSAAGLLLLLMRVPLLGNLPDGSAWLTVCAQCALVWSLAVALAWVGARSLPARRPAFRP
;
A
#
# COMPACT_ATOMS: atom_id res chain seq x y z
N MET A 1 21.59 13.33 59.68
CA MET A 1 22.81 14.09 59.37
C MET A 1 22.33 15.40 58.76
N SER A 2 22.26 16.41 59.61
CA SER A 2 21.49 17.63 59.45
C SER A 2 22.47 18.76 59.71
N VAL A 3 22.67 19.63 58.72
CA VAL A 3 23.58 20.78 58.83
C VAL A 3 22.75 22.07 58.76
N PRO A 4 22.91 23.02 59.71
CA PRO A 4 22.23 24.32 59.77
C PRO A 4 22.91 25.33 58.82
N MET A 5 22.19 26.26 58.19
CA MET A 5 21.75 27.58 58.69
C MET A 5 22.92 28.48 59.12
N ASP A 6 23.28 29.42 58.24
CA ASP A 6 23.91 30.69 58.61
C ASP A 6 23.13 31.84 57.95
N ASP A 7 22.87 32.81 58.81
CA ASP A 7 22.10 34.03 58.69
C ASP A 7 23.06 35.22 58.49
N GLU A 8 22.50 36.41 58.29
CA GLU A 8 23.15 37.74 58.30
C GLU A 8 23.97 38.06 57.03
N GLY A 9 23.79 39.19 56.36
CA GLY A 9 23.14 40.44 56.74
C GLY A 9 23.89 41.54 56.01
N SER A 10 23.24 42.24 55.09
CA SER A 10 23.76 43.52 54.63
C SER A 10 22.63 44.42 54.16
N ARG A 11 22.26 45.32 55.07
CA ARG A 11 21.39 46.46 54.82
C ARG A 11 22.18 47.55 54.08
N MET A 12 21.40 48.39 53.39
CA MET A 12 21.59 49.84 53.28
C MET A 12 22.39 50.33 52.07
N SER A 13 21.68 50.87 51.08
CA SER A 13 21.80 52.30 50.71
C SER A 13 20.92 52.63 49.49
N LEU A 14 19.83 53.37 49.74
CA LEU A 14 19.14 54.19 48.73
C LEU A 14 19.92 55.51 48.59
N PRO A 15 20.07 56.01 47.35
CA PRO A 15 19.83 57.45 47.13
C PRO A 15 19.12 57.68 45.75
N PRO A 16 18.91 58.92 45.28
CA PRO A 16 17.60 59.56 45.28
C PRO A 16 17.04 59.77 43.87
N ALA A 17 15.77 60.21 43.84
CA ALA A 17 15.04 60.63 42.65
C ALA A 17 15.77 61.71 41.82
N ALA A 18 15.90 61.45 40.53
CA ALA A 18 16.09 62.49 39.51
C ALA A 18 15.26 62.14 38.28
N ALA A 19 14.30 63.00 37.99
CA ALA A 19 13.48 63.00 36.79
C ALA A 19 14.33 63.19 35.52
N ARG A 20 14.01 62.45 34.46
CA ARG A 20 14.18 62.88 33.06
C ARG A 20 13.31 62.03 32.14
N SER A 21 12.18 62.63 31.77
CA SER A 21 11.57 62.62 30.44
C SER A 21 12.34 61.85 29.36
N GLY A 22 11.79 60.70 28.99
CA GLY A 22 12.15 59.93 27.81
C GLY A 22 10.94 59.16 27.34
N THR A 23 10.10 59.82 26.54
CA THR A 23 8.98 59.24 25.80
C THR A 23 9.54 58.23 24.79
N SER A 24 9.93 57.05 25.28
CA SER A 24 10.15 55.89 24.44
C SER A 24 8.76 55.36 24.10
N LEU A 25 8.39 55.51 22.83
CA LEU A 25 7.27 54.78 22.26
C LEU A 25 7.36 53.31 22.69
N PRO A 26 6.26 52.69 23.14
CA PRO A 26 6.27 51.26 23.37
C PRO A 26 6.75 50.60 22.07
N PRO A 27 7.71 49.65 22.12
CA PRO A 27 8.06 48.88 20.94
C PRO A 27 6.76 48.33 20.40
N ALA A 28 6.46 48.72 19.17
CA ALA A 28 5.27 48.32 18.45
C ALA A 28 5.11 46.82 18.69
N VAL A 29 4.00 46.48 19.34
CA VAL A 29 3.53 45.12 19.58
C VAL A 29 3.97 44.26 18.41
N THR A 30 5.04 43.48 18.60
CA THR A 30 5.38 42.34 17.76
C THR A 30 4.26 41.35 18.03
N ARG A 31 3.08 41.60 17.43
CA ARG A 31 2.17 40.54 17.06
C ARG A 31 3.06 39.62 16.26
N SER A 32 3.47 38.51 16.87
CA SER A 32 4.10 37.37 16.22
C SER A 32 3.15 36.93 15.13
N ARG A 33 3.23 37.59 13.97
CA ARG A 33 2.58 37.12 12.77
C ARG A 33 3.38 35.88 12.41
N VAL A 34 2.83 34.74 12.80
CA VAL A 34 3.23 33.42 12.32
C VAL A 34 3.65 33.56 10.86
N SER A 35 4.95 33.34 10.59
CA SER A 35 5.53 33.64 9.27
C SER A 35 4.80 32.85 8.20
N LEU A 36 4.83 33.30 6.94
CA LEU A 36 4.17 32.58 5.86
C LEU A 36 4.74 31.16 5.72
N LEU A 37 6.05 31.01 5.92
CA LEU A 37 6.75 29.74 5.90
C LEU A 37 6.29 28.81 7.03
N GLU A 38 6.19 29.33 8.25
CA GLU A 38 5.72 28.57 9.41
C GLU A 38 4.29 28.04 9.19
N ARG A 39 3.40 28.88 8.64
CA ARG A 39 2.03 28.46 8.28
C ARG A 39 2.03 27.33 7.24
N ARG A 40 2.96 27.35 6.28
CA ARG A 40 3.11 26.29 5.29
C ARG A 40 3.65 25.00 5.92
N TYR A 41 4.65 25.08 6.80
CA TYR A 41 5.12 23.92 7.55
C TYR A 41 4.03 23.30 8.42
N ARG A 42 3.30 24.10 9.21
CA ARG A 42 2.15 23.63 9.98
C ARG A 42 1.08 22.97 9.10
N SER A 43 0.86 23.50 7.88
CA SER A 43 -0.07 22.89 6.92
C SER A 43 0.40 21.51 6.43
N VAL A 44 1.69 21.33 6.17
CA VAL A 44 2.28 20.02 5.81
C VAL A 44 2.25 19.07 7.01
N LEU A 45 2.55 19.56 8.22
CA LEU A 45 2.54 18.75 9.43
C LEU A 45 1.15 18.21 9.76
N ARG A 46 0.05 18.86 9.36
CA ARG A 46 -1.32 18.33 9.51
C ARG A 46 -1.53 16.93 8.90
N LEU A 47 -0.64 16.47 8.01
CA LEU A 47 -0.62 15.09 7.52
C LEU A 47 -0.30 14.06 8.64
N LEU A 48 0.46 14.46 9.65
CA LEU A 48 0.80 13.64 10.81
C LEU A 48 -0.43 13.39 11.71
N PRO A 49 -0.51 12.22 12.38
CA PRO A 49 -1.57 11.94 13.34
C PRO A 49 -1.66 13.02 14.43
N ALA A 50 -2.89 13.34 14.86
CA ALA A 50 -3.14 14.40 15.84
C ALA A 50 -2.43 14.17 17.18
N SER A 51 -2.32 12.90 17.63
CA SER A 51 -1.60 12.54 18.84
C SER A 51 -0.11 12.89 18.76
N TYR A 52 0.54 12.58 17.63
CA TYR A 52 1.94 12.93 17.42
C TYR A 52 2.16 14.45 17.33
N ARG A 53 1.24 15.16 16.67
CA ARG A 53 1.33 16.63 16.55
C ARG A 53 1.21 17.33 17.91
N ALA A 54 0.33 16.85 18.79
CA ALA A 54 0.16 17.44 20.11
C ALA A 54 1.46 17.47 20.94
N GLU A 55 2.35 16.51 20.72
CA GLU A 55 3.61 16.40 21.46
C GLU A 55 4.81 16.99 20.72
N ARG A 56 4.84 16.92 19.38
CA ARG A 56 6.05 17.16 18.57
C ARG A 56 5.91 18.23 17.49
N GLU A 57 4.72 18.81 17.28
CA GLU A 57 4.53 19.78 16.20
C GLU A 57 5.43 21.01 16.38
N GLU A 58 5.51 21.57 17.58
CA GLU A 58 6.31 22.77 17.88
C GLU A 58 7.80 22.50 17.69
N GLU A 59 8.34 21.41 18.29
CA GLU A 59 9.74 21.00 18.11
C GLU A 59 10.11 20.81 16.62
N MET A 60 9.21 20.24 15.82
CA MET A 60 9.46 20.02 14.39
C MET A 60 9.42 21.32 13.58
N VAL A 61 8.46 22.22 13.87
CA VAL A 61 8.37 23.52 13.21
C VAL A 61 9.63 24.33 13.51
N ASP A 62 10.05 24.38 14.76
CA ASP A 62 11.25 25.12 15.17
C ASP A 62 12.50 24.59 14.46
N ALA A 63 12.67 23.26 14.41
CA ALA A 63 13.79 22.64 13.69
C ALA A 63 13.76 22.92 12.18
N PHE A 64 12.58 22.94 11.55
CA PHE A 64 12.45 23.30 10.12
C PHE A 64 12.73 24.78 9.87
N MET A 65 12.29 25.67 10.78
CA MET A 65 12.57 27.10 10.69
C MET A 65 14.06 27.38 10.88
N GLU A 66 14.71 26.75 11.86
CA GLU A 66 16.17 26.85 12.08
C GLU A 66 16.97 26.40 10.86
N MET A 67 16.59 25.26 10.24
CA MET A 67 17.25 24.75 9.04
C MET A 67 17.00 25.61 7.79
N SER A 68 15.87 26.31 7.73
CA SER A 68 15.51 27.20 6.62
C SER A 68 16.22 28.56 6.70
N GLY A 69 16.61 28.98 7.91
CA GLY A 69 17.16 30.31 8.20
C GLY A 69 16.10 31.42 8.14
N ASP A 70 16.52 32.65 8.47
CA ASP A 70 15.68 33.84 8.39
C ASP A 70 15.50 34.28 6.92
N VAL A 71 14.43 33.78 6.30
CA VAL A 71 14.02 34.18 4.95
C VAL A 71 12.85 35.17 5.05
N PRO A 72 12.98 36.40 4.50
CA PRO A 72 11.89 37.36 4.49
C PRO A 72 10.62 36.82 3.81
N ASP A 73 9.44 37.10 4.41
CA ASP A 73 8.14 36.67 3.88
C ASP A 73 7.86 37.19 2.46
N GLU A 74 8.46 38.33 2.08
CA GLU A 74 8.35 38.96 0.76
C GLU A 74 8.87 38.07 -0.38
N LEU A 75 9.81 37.16 -0.08
CA LEU A 75 10.36 36.20 -1.03
C LEU A 75 9.48 34.97 -1.23
N ASN A 76 8.29 34.93 -0.59
CA ASN A 76 7.33 33.84 -0.70
C ASN A 76 7.94 32.45 -0.41
N PRO A 77 8.67 32.27 0.70
CA PRO A 77 9.41 31.03 0.99
C PRO A 77 8.50 29.80 1.03
N ARG A 78 8.96 28.69 0.42
CA ARG A 78 8.22 27.41 0.35
C ARG A 78 9.02 26.30 1.02
N PRO A 79 8.34 25.34 1.68
CA PRO A 79 8.98 24.11 2.15
C PRO A 79 9.68 23.41 0.99
N ARG A 80 10.89 22.90 1.23
CA ARG A 80 11.63 22.14 0.24
C ARG A 80 10.93 20.81 0.02
N TRP A 81 10.95 20.30 -1.21
CA TRP A 81 10.36 19.00 -1.53
C TRP A 81 10.93 17.85 -0.68
N GLY A 82 12.21 17.94 -0.29
CA GLY A 82 12.84 16.99 0.64
C GLY A 82 12.20 16.98 2.02
N GLU A 83 11.76 18.13 2.54
CA GLU A 83 11.09 18.23 3.84
C GLU A 83 9.64 17.74 3.75
N ILE A 84 8.93 18.08 2.67
CA ILE A 84 7.57 17.59 2.45
C ILE A 84 7.58 16.05 2.37
N THR A 85 8.52 15.48 1.61
CA THR A 85 8.63 14.03 1.45
C THR A 85 9.05 13.34 2.76
N SER A 86 9.90 13.97 3.59
CA SER A 86 10.27 13.42 4.89
C SER A 86 9.08 13.42 5.87
N VAL A 87 8.28 14.50 5.91
CA VAL A 87 7.05 14.56 6.73
C VAL A 87 6.01 13.55 6.24
N VAL A 88 5.82 13.42 4.93
CA VAL A 88 4.92 12.41 4.35
C VAL A 88 5.39 11.00 4.71
N ALA A 89 6.69 10.70 4.57
CA ALA A 89 7.25 9.40 4.94
C ALA A 89 7.05 9.09 6.43
N LEU A 90 7.24 10.10 7.31
CA LEU A 90 6.96 9.99 8.74
C LEU A 90 5.47 9.74 9.01
N ALA A 91 4.58 10.50 8.36
CA ALA A 91 3.13 10.34 8.49
C ALA A 91 2.67 8.93 8.11
N LEU A 92 3.19 8.40 7.00
CA LEU A 92 2.90 7.04 6.56
C LEU A 92 3.42 6.01 7.57
N ARG A 93 4.65 6.16 8.04
CA ARG A 93 5.25 5.29 9.06
C ARG A 93 4.44 5.25 10.35
N LEU A 94 3.97 6.40 10.83
CA LEU A 94 3.13 6.49 12.03
C LEU A 94 1.75 5.84 11.81
N ARG A 95 1.16 5.98 10.62
CA ARG A 95 -0.14 5.39 10.30
C ARG A 95 -0.09 3.88 10.06
N PHE A 96 1.05 3.33 9.62
CA PHE A 96 1.23 1.90 9.34
C PHE A 96 1.97 1.14 10.45
N GLY A 97 1.89 1.63 11.68
CA GLY A 97 2.27 0.83 12.86
C GLY A 97 3.76 0.86 13.22
N GLY A 98 4.44 1.99 13.03
CA GLY A 98 5.77 2.21 13.60
C GLY A 98 5.79 2.09 15.14
N ALA A 99 6.98 1.99 15.73
CA ALA A 99 7.17 1.91 17.18
C ALA A 99 6.39 3.04 17.89
N GLY A 100 5.57 2.68 18.90
CA GLY A 100 4.72 3.61 19.64
C GLY A 100 3.37 3.96 19.00
N ALA A 101 3.03 3.39 17.83
CA ALA A 101 1.73 3.63 17.20
C ALA A 101 0.56 3.11 18.03
N GLU A 102 -0.57 3.83 17.97
CA GLU A 102 -1.82 3.40 18.59
C GLU A 102 -2.21 1.97 18.13
N PRO A 103 -2.79 1.13 19.00
CA PRO A 103 -3.13 -0.27 18.66
C PRO A 103 -3.94 -0.42 17.37
N ARG A 104 -4.81 0.56 17.08
CA ARG A 104 -5.61 0.60 15.85
C ARG A 104 -4.76 0.87 14.60
N LEU A 105 -3.81 1.80 14.67
CA LEU A 105 -2.89 2.09 13.56
C LEU A 105 -1.92 0.93 13.32
N PHE A 106 -1.49 0.25 14.39
CA PHE A 106 -0.73 -0.98 14.28
C PHE A 106 -1.50 -2.07 13.54
N ALA A 107 -2.78 -2.27 13.88
CA ALA A 107 -3.65 -3.21 13.17
C ALA A 107 -3.79 -2.87 11.68
N TRP A 108 -3.93 -1.59 11.32
CA TRP A 108 -3.93 -1.14 9.92
C TRP A 108 -2.61 -1.40 9.19
N GLY A 109 -1.48 -1.15 9.84
CA GLY A 109 -0.17 -1.50 9.31
C GLY A 109 -0.04 -2.99 9.00
N GLU A 110 -0.52 -3.83 9.91
CA GLU A 110 -0.54 -5.27 9.72
C GLU A 110 -1.48 -5.70 8.58
N THR A 111 -2.67 -5.08 8.48
CA THR A 111 -3.59 -5.28 7.35
C THR A 111 -2.90 -5.00 6.01
N VAL A 112 -2.19 -3.87 5.90
CA VAL A 112 -1.49 -3.48 4.67
C VAL A 112 -0.36 -4.46 4.34
N ARG A 113 0.41 -4.91 5.33
CA ARG A 113 1.44 -5.93 5.13
C ARG A 113 0.85 -7.26 4.66
N LEU A 114 -0.25 -7.70 5.27
CA LEU A 114 -0.96 -8.91 4.85
C LEU A 114 -1.52 -8.78 3.44
N LEU A 115 -2.13 -7.64 3.10
CA LEU A 115 -2.61 -7.35 1.76
C LEU A 115 -1.48 -7.41 0.72
N ALA A 116 -0.32 -6.84 1.04
CA ALA A 116 0.86 -6.92 0.19
C ALA A 116 1.29 -8.38 -0.05
N VAL A 117 1.37 -9.19 1.01
CA VAL A 117 1.76 -10.61 0.91
C VAL A 117 0.73 -11.42 0.12
N LEU A 118 -0.57 -11.23 0.38
CA LEU A 118 -1.65 -11.92 -0.32
C LEU A 118 -1.69 -11.54 -1.82
N GLY A 119 -1.58 -10.24 -2.11
CA GLY A 119 -1.57 -9.76 -3.49
C GLY A 119 -0.31 -10.20 -4.26
N LEU A 120 0.86 -10.19 -3.63
CA LEU A 120 2.09 -10.73 -4.23
C LEU A 120 2.02 -12.25 -4.41
N ALA A 121 1.40 -12.99 -3.49
CA ALA A 121 1.15 -14.42 -3.66
C ALA A 121 0.31 -14.69 -4.91
N PHE A 122 -0.73 -13.87 -5.12
CA PHE A 122 -1.54 -13.93 -6.33
C PHE A 122 -0.73 -13.59 -7.59
N GLN A 123 0.01 -12.48 -7.57
CA GLN A 123 0.84 -12.09 -8.71
C GLN A 123 1.94 -13.13 -9.01
N ALA A 124 2.44 -13.83 -7.99
CA ALA A 124 3.38 -14.94 -8.16
C ALA A 124 2.75 -16.14 -8.87
N MET A 125 1.49 -16.47 -8.56
CA MET A 125 0.75 -17.51 -9.29
C MET A 125 0.60 -17.14 -10.77
N GLY A 126 0.16 -15.91 -11.06
CA GLY A 126 0.05 -15.40 -12.42
C GLY A 126 1.40 -15.38 -13.15
N GLY A 127 2.47 -14.94 -12.47
CA GLY A 127 3.82 -14.95 -13.02
C GLY A 127 4.30 -16.35 -13.39
N LEU A 128 4.00 -17.35 -12.55
CA LEU A 128 4.33 -18.75 -12.85
C LEU A 128 3.54 -19.27 -14.05
N TYR A 129 2.24 -18.99 -14.13
CA TYR A 129 1.41 -19.32 -15.29
C TYR A 129 2.02 -18.74 -16.58
N THR A 130 2.33 -17.43 -16.58
CA THR A 130 2.98 -16.75 -17.71
C THR A 130 4.33 -17.37 -18.06
N GLY A 131 5.12 -17.77 -17.06
CA GLY A 131 6.41 -18.43 -17.29
C GLY A 131 6.28 -19.81 -17.93
N VAL A 132 5.30 -20.61 -17.51
CA VAL A 132 5.04 -21.93 -18.10
C VAL A 132 4.54 -21.79 -19.53
N GLU A 133 3.65 -20.82 -19.79
CA GLU A 133 3.19 -20.53 -21.16
C GLU A 133 4.31 -20.01 -22.06
N LEU A 134 5.19 -19.15 -21.54
CA LEU A 134 6.38 -18.70 -22.25
C LEU A 134 7.30 -19.88 -22.59
N LEU A 135 7.59 -20.76 -21.62
CA LEU A 135 8.41 -21.94 -21.83
C LEU A 135 7.79 -22.87 -22.89
N ARG A 136 6.47 -23.11 -22.80
CA ARG A 136 5.73 -23.91 -23.78
C ARG A 136 5.86 -23.33 -25.17
N THR A 137 5.68 -22.02 -25.30
CA THR A 137 5.80 -21.29 -26.57
C THR A 137 7.21 -21.41 -27.15
N LEU A 138 8.24 -21.29 -26.32
CA LEU A 138 9.64 -21.40 -26.76
C LEU A 138 10.06 -22.82 -27.13
N VAL A 139 9.60 -23.84 -26.39
CA VAL A 139 9.99 -25.24 -26.59
C VAL A 139 9.24 -25.89 -27.74
N PHE A 140 7.92 -25.68 -27.80
CA PHE A 140 7.04 -26.41 -28.72
C PHE A 140 6.61 -25.58 -29.94
N GLN A 141 7.02 -24.31 -30.03
CA GLN A 141 6.64 -23.38 -31.10
C GLN A 141 5.13 -23.32 -31.39
N VAL A 142 4.31 -23.50 -30.34
CA VAL A 142 2.86 -23.71 -30.49
C VAL A 142 2.16 -22.49 -31.10
N GLU A 143 2.69 -21.29 -30.89
CA GLU A 143 2.14 -20.05 -31.47
C GLU A 143 3.26 -19.13 -31.96
N PRO A 144 3.68 -19.22 -33.23
CA PRO A 144 4.65 -18.31 -33.84
C PRO A 144 4.19 -16.84 -33.82
N GLY A 145 2.87 -16.61 -33.70
CA GLY A 145 2.25 -15.29 -33.77
C GLY A 145 2.14 -14.54 -32.44
N LEU A 146 2.28 -15.20 -31.27
CA LEU A 146 2.01 -14.55 -29.97
C LEU A 146 3.04 -13.49 -29.56
N ALA A 147 4.11 -13.36 -30.35
CA ALA A 147 5.21 -12.44 -30.09
C ALA A 147 5.76 -11.80 -31.38
N GLY A 148 5.12 -12.00 -32.54
CA GLY A 148 5.67 -11.55 -33.83
C GLY A 148 6.81 -12.42 -34.37
N ALA A 149 7.35 -12.05 -35.53
CA ALA A 149 8.32 -12.86 -36.27
C ALA A 149 9.58 -13.20 -35.45
N PRO A 150 10.23 -14.36 -35.67
CA PRO A 150 11.52 -14.66 -35.05
C PRO A 150 12.54 -13.52 -35.25
N GLY A 151 13.11 -13.01 -34.15
CA GLY A 151 14.05 -11.88 -34.17
C GLY A 151 13.42 -10.49 -34.21
N SER A 152 12.08 -10.37 -34.20
CA SER A 152 11.41 -9.07 -34.17
C SER A 152 11.57 -8.35 -32.83
N PHE A 153 11.46 -7.02 -32.86
CA PHE A 153 11.40 -6.18 -31.67
C PHE A 153 10.15 -6.49 -30.82
N GLU A 154 9.01 -6.77 -31.45
CA GLU A 154 7.78 -7.19 -30.78
C GLU A 154 8.00 -8.45 -29.93
N ARG A 155 8.80 -9.40 -30.44
CA ARG A 155 9.11 -10.63 -29.73
C ARG A 155 9.97 -10.38 -28.51
N LEU A 156 10.98 -9.52 -28.66
CA LEU A 156 11.82 -9.08 -27.56
C LEU A 156 10.97 -8.44 -26.45
N VAL A 157 10.03 -7.55 -26.82
CA VAL A 157 9.13 -6.89 -25.87
C VAL A 157 8.22 -7.89 -25.19
N ALA A 158 7.57 -8.81 -25.92
CA ALA A 158 6.69 -9.83 -25.35
C ALA A 158 7.43 -10.75 -24.35
N VAL A 159 8.66 -11.16 -24.69
CA VAL A 159 9.53 -11.93 -23.80
C VAL A 159 9.89 -11.11 -22.56
N ALA A 160 10.30 -9.84 -22.73
CA ALA A 160 10.65 -8.97 -21.62
C ALA A 160 9.45 -8.74 -20.67
N VAL A 161 8.24 -8.54 -21.21
CA VAL A 161 7.00 -8.42 -20.43
C VAL A 161 6.73 -9.71 -19.65
N SER A 162 6.88 -10.87 -20.29
CA SER A 162 6.67 -12.17 -19.64
C SER A 162 7.69 -12.42 -18.50
N VAL A 163 8.96 -12.08 -18.73
CA VAL A 163 10.02 -12.16 -17.73
C VAL A 163 9.77 -11.19 -16.56
N ALA A 164 9.24 -10.00 -16.84
CA ALA A 164 8.85 -9.06 -15.79
C ALA A 164 7.75 -9.68 -14.91
N HIS A 165 6.72 -10.34 -15.46
CA HIS A 165 5.69 -11.01 -14.64
C HIS A 165 6.30 -12.09 -13.72
N LEU A 166 7.35 -12.79 -14.14
CA LEU A 166 8.09 -13.74 -13.28
C LEU A 166 8.80 -13.07 -12.10
N CYS A 167 9.15 -11.78 -12.20
CA CYS A 167 9.71 -11.03 -11.07
C CYS A 167 8.73 -10.92 -9.89
N SER A 168 7.42 -11.03 -10.12
CA SER A 168 6.42 -11.08 -9.03
C SER A 168 6.58 -12.35 -8.16
N ALA A 169 6.94 -13.48 -8.76
CA ALA A 169 7.27 -14.70 -8.01
C ALA A 169 8.54 -14.53 -7.18
N VAL A 170 9.57 -13.92 -7.76
CA VAL A 170 10.80 -13.58 -7.03
C VAL A 170 10.51 -12.60 -5.89
N ALA A 171 9.64 -11.62 -6.11
CA ALA A 171 9.24 -10.65 -5.09
C ALA A 171 8.54 -11.32 -3.91
N PHE A 172 7.59 -12.20 -4.19
CA PHE A 172 6.89 -12.98 -3.18
C PHE A 172 7.87 -13.86 -2.37
N MET A 173 8.77 -14.58 -3.05
CA MET A 173 9.77 -15.39 -2.37
C MET A 173 10.72 -14.53 -1.53
N ALA A 174 11.19 -13.42 -2.07
CA ALA A 174 12.07 -12.50 -1.35
C ALA A 174 11.43 -11.97 -0.06
N ILE A 175 10.14 -11.57 -0.10
CA ILE A 175 9.47 -11.08 1.11
C ILE A 175 9.26 -12.19 2.14
N MET A 176 8.91 -13.41 1.71
CA MET A 176 8.75 -14.58 2.61
C MET A 176 10.07 -15.01 3.27
N ARG A 177 11.21 -14.71 2.64
CA ARG A 177 12.56 -14.94 3.17
C ARG A 177 13.12 -13.76 3.97
N GLY A 178 12.40 -12.65 4.06
CA GLY A 178 12.80 -11.45 4.80
C GLY A 178 13.69 -10.47 4.02
N HIS A 179 13.85 -10.66 2.71
CA HIS A 179 14.64 -9.79 1.83
C HIS A 179 13.79 -8.64 1.26
N VAL A 180 13.41 -7.69 2.11
CA VAL A 180 12.48 -6.59 1.76
C VAL A 180 12.94 -5.76 0.56
N ARG A 181 14.24 -5.42 0.47
CA ARG A 181 14.77 -4.60 -0.63
C ARG A 181 14.61 -5.30 -1.98
N THR A 182 15.02 -6.56 -2.04
CA THR A 182 14.88 -7.41 -3.23
C THR A 182 13.42 -7.55 -3.62
N ALA A 183 12.53 -7.77 -2.63
CA ALA A 183 11.09 -7.88 -2.87
C ALA A 183 10.51 -6.60 -3.49
N LYS A 184 10.88 -5.42 -2.98
CA LYS A 184 10.41 -4.14 -3.53
C LYS A 184 10.86 -3.91 -4.96
N ILE A 185 12.16 -4.12 -5.23
CA ILE A 185 12.72 -3.93 -6.58
C ILE A 185 12.04 -4.86 -7.58
N THR A 186 11.98 -6.16 -7.25
CA THR A 186 11.39 -7.17 -8.14
C THR A 186 9.88 -7.00 -8.32
N ALA A 187 9.15 -6.57 -7.29
CA ALA A 187 7.72 -6.24 -7.40
C ALA A 187 7.47 -5.04 -8.33
N VAL A 188 8.28 -3.98 -8.22
CA VAL A 188 8.18 -2.81 -9.10
C VAL A 188 8.53 -3.18 -10.54
N VAL A 189 9.59 -3.95 -10.75
CA VAL A 189 9.97 -4.45 -12.09
C VAL A 189 8.85 -5.31 -12.68
N GLY A 190 8.24 -6.19 -11.88
CA GLY A 190 7.16 -7.04 -12.36
C GLY A 190 5.85 -6.32 -12.66
N ALA A 191 5.54 -5.26 -11.93
CA ALA A 191 4.39 -4.41 -12.21
C ALA A 191 4.62 -3.38 -13.33
N ALA A 192 5.88 -3.04 -13.62
CA ALA A 192 6.22 -1.96 -14.54
C ALA A 192 5.58 -2.08 -15.93
N PRO A 193 5.54 -3.25 -16.61
CA PRO A 193 4.89 -3.35 -17.91
C PRO A 193 3.41 -3.00 -17.87
N THR A 194 2.67 -3.52 -16.89
CA THR A 194 1.24 -3.22 -16.73
C THR A 194 1.02 -1.74 -16.44
N LEU A 195 1.85 -1.14 -15.59
CA LEU A 195 1.78 0.29 -15.28
C LEU A 195 2.05 1.15 -16.51
N VAL A 196 3.12 0.86 -17.25
CA VAL A 196 3.51 1.61 -18.46
C VAL A 196 2.43 1.49 -19.53
N TYR A 197 1.97 0.27 -19.80
CA TYR A 197 0.98 -0.01 -20.85
C TYR A 197 -0.37 0.67 -20.58
N THR A 198 -0.79 0.78 -19.32
CA THR A 198 -2.07 1.39 -18.97
C THR A 198 -1.98 2.91 -18.76
N LEU A 199 -0.93 3.39 -18.09
CA LEU A 199 -0.78 4.80 -17.71
C LEU A 199 -0.38 5.69 -18.89
N ILE A 200 0.52 5.26 -19.78
CA ILE A 200 0.97 6.11 -20.89
C ILE A 200 -0.22 6.49 -21.79
N PRO A 201 -1.04 5.55 -22.27
CA PRO A 201 -2.20 5.91 -23.06
C PRO A 201 -3.19 6.76 -22.27
N MET A 202 -3.33 6.55 -20.96
CA MET A 202 -4.25 7.32 -20.11
C MET A 202 -3.83 8.79 -19.98
N ILE A 203 -2.51 9.02 -19.92
CA ILE A 203 -1.93 10.37 -19.86
C ILE A 203 -2.02 11.05 -21.24
N LEU A 204 -1.76 10.32 -22.32
CA LEU A 204 -1.67 10.89 -23.68
C LEU A 204 -3.03 11.09 -24.36
N ALA A 205 -3.94 10.11 -24.24
CA ALA A 205 -5.22 10.10 -24.95
C ALA A 205 -6.39 10.66 -24.12
N GLY A 206 -6.15 11.04 -22.86
CA GLY A 206 -7.17 11.57 -21.96
C GLY A 206 -7.95 10.50 -21.18
N PRO A 207 -8.94 10.92 -20.36
CA PRO A 207 -9.64 10.06 -19.41
C PRO A 207 -10.38 8.89 -20.06
N LEU A 208 -10.65 7.87 -19.23
CA LEU A 208 -11.16 6.52 -19.51
C LEU A 208 -12.51 6.37 -20.26
N VAL A 209 -13.02 7.41 -20.92
CA VAL A 209 -14.42 7.45 -21.42
C VAL A 209 -14.75 6.29 -22.37
N ASP A 210 -13.79 5.83 -23.18
CA ASP A 210 -14.00 4.73 -24.14
C ASP A 210 -13.22 3.45 -23.80
N ARG A 211 -12.68 3.33 -22.59
CA ARG A 211 -11.85 2.17 -22.22
C ARG A 211 -12.65 1.07 -21.55
N PRO A 212 -12.34 -0.21 -21.85
CA PRO A 212 -12.97 -1.31 -21.13
C PRO A 212 -12.57 -1.23 -19.65
N LEU A 213 -13.55 -1.42 -18.75
CA LEU A 213 -13.34 -1.36 -17.30
C LEU A 213 -12.30 -2.40 -16.79
N SER A 214 -11.97 -3.40 -17.59
CA SER A 214 -10.93 -4.39 -17.30
C SER A 214 -9.52 -3.78 -17.23
N GLU A 215 -9.21 -2.74 -18.01
CA GLU A 215 -7.91 -2.06 -17.97
C GLU A 215 -7.63 -1.38 -16.62
N PRO A 216 -8.47 -0.45 -16.13
CA PRO A 216 -8.25 0.17 -14.83
C PRO A 216 -8.35 -0.86 -13.69
N ALA A 217 -9.20 -1.89 -13.82
CA ALA A 217 -9.25 -2.98 -12.85
C ALA A 217 -7.91 -3.70 -12.73
N THR A 218 -7.30 -4.06 -13.88
CA THR A 218 -5.98 -4.72 -13.93
C THR A 218 -4.89 -3.82 -13.37
N LEU A 219 -4.91 -2.53 -13.69
CA LEU A 219 -3.98 -1.55 -13.13
C LEU A 219 -4.08 -1.50 -11.60
N VAL A 220 -5.28 -1.36 -11.04
CA VAL A 220 -5.50 -1.30 -9.59
C VAL A 220 -5.08 -2.62 -8.93
N PHE A 221 -5.46 -3.76 -9.52
CA PHE A 221 -5.12 -5.09 -9.02
C PHE A 221 -3.60 -5.33 -8.96
N THR A 222 -2.86 -4.83 -9.95
CA THR A 222 -1.41 -4.93 -9.99
C THR A 222 -0.73 -3.91 -9.06
N ALA A 223 -1.20 -2.67 -9.03
CA ALA A 223 -0.58 -1.58 -8.29
C ALA A 223 -0.80 -1.68 -6.77
N VAL A 224 -1.99 -2.06 -6.31
CA VAL A 224 -2.35 -2.04 -4.88
C VAL A 224 -1.41 -2.92 -4.02
N PRO A 225 -1.11 -4.18 -4.37
CA PRO A 225 -0.19 -5.01 -3.60
C PRO A 225 1.24 -4.44 -3.57
N VAL A 226 1.71 -3.85 -4.67
CA VAL A 226 3.05 -3.23 -4.75
C VAL A 226 3.10 -1.98 -3.88
N ILE A 227 2.09 -1.12 -3.94
CA ILE A 227 1.98 0.06 -3.07
C ILE A 227 1.89 -0.39 -1.61
N ALA A 228 1.10 -1.41 -1.30
CA ALA A 228 1.00 -1.99 0.03
C ALA A 228 2.36 -2.54 0.52
N LEU A 229 3.15 -3.18 -0.34
CA LEU A 229 4.51 -3.64 -0.04
C LEU A 229 5.44 -2.45 0.26
N LEU A 230 5.39 -1.41 -0.56
CA LEU A 230 6.22 -0.22 -0.41
C LEU A 230 5.93 0.52 0.90
N LEU A 231 4.64 0.66 1.25
CA LEU A 231 4.15 1.34 2.44
C LEU A 231 4.28 0.51 3.72
N GLY A 232 3.89 -0.78 3.67
CA GLY A 232 3.81 -1.65 4.84
C GLY A 232 5.14 -2.14 5.37
N PHE A 233 6.16 -2.25 4.51
CA PHE A 233 7.50 -2.75 4.87
C PHE A 233 8.55 -1.64 4.81
N HIS A 234 8.55 -0.73 5.78
CA HIS A 234 9.60 0.28 5.94
C HIS A 234 10.83 -0.28 6.69
N ARG A 235 11.90 0.53 6.80
CA ARG A 235 13.22 0.12 7.33
C ARG A 235 13.17 -0.54 8.72
N ASP A 236 12.17 -0.19 9.52
CA ASP A 236 12.06 -0.59 10.93
C ASP A 236 11.16 -1.81 11.12
N VAL A 237 10.57 -2.34 10.05
CA VAL A 237 9.80 -3.58 10.09
C VAL A 237 10.66 -4.71 9.57
N THR A 238 11.00 -5.66 10.44
CA THR A 238 11.64 -6.90 10.07
C THR A 238 10.56 -7.95 9.76
N PRO A 239 10.43 -8.41 8.49
CA PRO A 239 9.45 -9.43 8.18
C PRO A 239 9.81 -10.74 8.90
N PRO A 240 8.83 -11.44 9.49
CA PRO A 240 9.08 -12.77 10.01
C PRO A 240 9.44 -13.72 8.86
N ARG A 241 10.55 -14.43 8.99
CA ARG A 241 10.93 -15.49 8.04
C ARG A 241 9.89 -16.61 8.13
N ARG A 242 9.27 -16.95 7.01
CA ARG A 242 8.27 -18.03 6.95
C ARG A 242 8.93 -19.35 6.52
N SER A 243 8.26 -20.46 6.84
CA SER A 243 8.70 -21.80 6.42
C SER A 243 8.67 -21.92 4.90
N TRP A 244 9.53 -22.77 4.34
CA TRP A 244 9.54 -23.04 2.89
C TRP A 244 8.21 -23.58 2.38
N ALA A 245 7.50 -24.38 3.19
CA ALA A 245 6.16 -24.86 2.84
C ALA A 245 5.18 -23.70 2.57
N LEU A 246 5.16 -22.67 3.44
CA LEU A 246 4.32 -21.49 3.24
C LEU A 246 4.78 -20.63 2.05
N ALA A 247 6.09 -20.53 1.83
CA ALA A 247 6.65 -19.76 0.71
C ALA A 247 6.38 -20.43 -0.65
N LEU A 248 6.37 -21.76 -0.70
CA LEU A 248 6.12 -22.49 -1.94
C LEU A 248 4.62 -22.71 -2.22
N ALA A 249 3.75 -22.55 -1.22
CA ALA A 249 2.33 -22.86 -1.36
C ALA A 249 1.65 -22.12 -2.54
N PRO A 250 1.83 -20.81 -2.77
CA PRO A 250 1.24 -20.15 -3.92
C PRO A 250 1.81 -20.65 -5.24
N LEU A 251 3.12 -20.93 -5.31
CA LEU A 251 3.73 -21.47 -6.51
C LEU A 251 3.20 -22.87 -6.84
N ALA A 252 3.04 -23.73 -5.82
CA ALA A 252 2.42 -25.04 -5.98
C ALA A 252 0.96 -24.91 -6.43
N ALA A 253 0.19 -23.99 -5.85
CA ALA A 253 -1.18 -23.71 -6.29
C ALA A 253 -1.22 -23.25 -7.76
N GLY A 254 -0.35 -22.33 -8.16
CA GLY A 254 -0.23 -21.91 -9.56
C GLY A 254 0.09 -23.07 -10.51
N ALA A 255 1.02 -23.95 -10.13
CA ALA A 255 1.35 -25.14 -10.92
C ALA A 255 0.16 -26.11 -11.07
N VAL A 256 -0.62 -26.31 -9.99
CA VAL A 256 -1.85 -27.12 -10.03
C VAL A 256 -2.88 -26.48 -10.95
N VAL A 257 -3.09 -25.17 -10.87
CA VAL A 257 -4.04 -24.44 -11.73
C VAL A 257 -3.67 -24.58 -13.20
N VAL A 258 -2.39 -24.41 -13.54
CA VAL A 258 -1.88 -24.61 -14.90
C VAL A 258 -2.13 -26.06 -15.36
N GLY A 259 -1.75 -27.04 -14.54
CA GLY A 259 -1.91 -28.46 -14.87
C GLY A 259 -3.36 -28.88 -15.06
N CYS A 260 -4.26 -28.41 -14.19
CA CYS A 260 -5.70 -28.62 -14.33
C CYS A 260 -6.25 -27.97 -15.60
N THR A 261 -5.85 -26.72 -15.89
CA THR A 261 -6.25 -26.00 -17.11
C THR A 261 -5.89 -26.81 -18.35
N TRP A 262 -4.65 -27.28 -18.43
CA TRP A 262 -4.18 -28.08 -19.55
C TRP A 262 -4.86 -29.44 -19.65
N LEU A 263 -5.11 -30.10 -18.51
CA LEU A 263 -5.84 -31.38 -18.48
C LEU A 263 -7.25 -31.20 -19.05
N LEU A 264 -7.95 -30.14 -18.66
CA LEU A 264 -9.31 -29.86 -19.15
C LEU A 264 -9.35 -29.55 -20.65
N ILE A 265 -8.37 -28.79 -21.14
CA ILE A 265 -8.18 -28.55 -22.58
C ILE A 265 -7.92 -29.89 -23.31
N ALA A 266 -7.02 -30.72 -22.77
CA ALA A 266 -6.66 -32.01 -23.36
C ALA A 266 -7.83 -33.00 -23.41
N LEU A 267 -8.70 -32.99 -22.40
CA LEU A 267 -9.91 -33.82 -22.34
C LEU A 267 -11.00 -33.35 -23.29
N ARG A 268 -10.82 -32.22 -23.99
CA ARG A 268 -11.80 -31.62 -24.89
C ARG A 268 -13.17 -31.58 -24.22
N LEU A 269 -13.26 -30.82 -23.14
CA LEU A 269 -14.54 -30.40 -22.55
C LEU A 269 -14.96 -28.99 -23.04
N PRO A 270 -14.91 -28.65 -24.36
CA PRO A 270 -15.19 -27.29 -24.82
C PRO A 270 -16.65 -26.89 -24.62
N ASP A 271 -17.58 -27.85 -24.53
CA ASP A 271 -18.99 -27.54 -24.27
C ASP A 271 -19.25 -27.03 -22.82
N ALA A 272 -18.23 -27.07 -21.96
CA ALA A 272 -18.29 -26.59 -20.59
C ALA A 272 -17.64 -25.19 -20.43
N ASP A 273 -18.09 -24.21 -21.22
CA ASP A 273 -17.62 -22.81 -21.17
C ASP A 273 -17.59 -22.23 -19.75
N TRP A 274 -18.57 -22.61 -18.91
CA TRP A 274 -18.64 -22.18 -17.51
C TRP A 274 -17.47 -22.68 -16.66
N LEU A 275 -16.87 -23.82 -17.01
CA LEU A 275 -15.77 -24.42 -16.28
C LEU A 275 -14.47 -23.63 -16.52
N TYR A 276 -14.28 -23.07 -17.71
CA TYR A 276 -13.18 -22.15 -18.00
C TYR A 276 -13.23 -20.87 -17.17
N LEU A 277 -14.41 -20.42 -16.74
CA LEU A 277 -14.54 -19.25 -15.85
C LEU A 277 -14.04 -19.51 -14.43
N TRP A 278 -13.91 -20.78 -14.05
CA TRP A 278 -13.27 -21.21 -12.81
C TRP A 278 -11.77 -21.44 -12.98
N LEU A 279 -11.22 -21.34 -14.20
CA LEU A 279 -9.78 -21.39 -14.47
C LEU A 279 -9.15 -20.00 -14.35
N ASP A 280 -7.81 -19.96 -14.37
CA ASP A 280 -7.01 -18.74 -14.20
C ASP A 280 -7.39 -17.96 -12.91
N LEU A 281 -7.75 -16.67 -13.00
CA LEU A 281 -8.24 -15.85 -11.88
C LEU A 281 -9.43 -16.49 -11.13
N GLY A 282 -10.16 -17.40 -11.76
CA GLY A 282 -11.38 -18.01 -11.22
C GLY A 282 -11.06 -19.00 -10.11
N THR A 283 -9.90 -19.66 -10.21
CA THR A 283 -9.42 -20.63 -9.23
C THR A 283 -9.08 -19.99 -7.89
N ALA A 284 -8.75 -18.70 -7.89
CA ALA A 284 -8.45 -17.97 -6.68
C ALA A 284 -9.70 -17.67 -5.84
N ILE A 285 -10.89 -17.62 -6.46
CA ILE A 285 -12.16 -17.34 -5.77
C ILE A 285 -12.49 -18.43 -4.74
N PRO A 286 -12.52 -19.74 -5.07
CA PRO A 286 -12.79 -20.76 -4.07
C PRO A 286 -11.70 -20.83 -2.99
N VAL A 287 -10.43 -20.69 -3.35
CA VAL A 287 -9.32 -20.66 -2.39
C VAL A 287 -9.46 -19.49 -1.41
N TRP A 288 -9.75 -18.30 -1.94
CA TRP A 288 -10.00 -17.11 -1.14
C TRP A 288 -11.25 -17.26 -0.28
N ALA A 289 -12.34 -17.83 -0.80
CA ALA A 289 -13.58 -18.06 -0.08
C ALA A 289 -13.39 -19.01 1.10
N VAL A 290 -12.64 -20.11 0.92
CA VAL A 290 -12.25 -21.01 2.02
C VAL A 290 -11.43 -20.26 3.06
N GLY A 291 -10.44 -19.46 2.63
CA GLY A 291 -9.66 -18.62 3.54
C GLY A 291 -10.52 -17.62 4.31
N ALA A 292 -11.52 -17.00 3.65
CA ALA A 292 -12.46 -16.07 4.25
C ALA A 292 -13.31 -16.77 5.32
N VAL A 293 -13.85 -17.95 5.04
CA VAL A 293 -14.62 -18.75 6.01
C VAL A 293 -13.76 -19.14 7.21
N VAL A 294 -12.50 -19.55 6.99
CA VAL A 294 -11.56 -19.85 8.08
C VAL A 294 -11.29 -18.62 8.96
N VAL A 295 -11.14 -17.43 8.36
CA VAL A 295 -10.95 -16.18 9.11
C VAL A 295 -12.21 -15.76 9.85
N LEU A 296 -13.40 -15.97 9.28
CA LEU A 296 -14.68 -15.65 9.93
C LEU A 296 -15.02 -16.60 11.10
N THR A 297 -14.62 -17.87 11.00
CA THR A 297 -14.91 -18.90 12.03
C THR A 297 -13.91 -18.89 13.19
N ARG A 298 -12.70 -18.38 12.97
CA ARG A 298 -11.68 -18.30 14.03
C ARG A 298 -11.84 -16.99 14.82
N PRO A 299 -11.90 -17.03 16.16
CA PRO A 299 -11.80 -15.83 16.97
C PRO A 299 -10.40 -15.24 16.78
N GLY A 300 -10.25 -14.24 15.90
CA GLY A 300 -8.92 -13.95 15.38
C GLY A 300 -8.72 -12.59 14.74
N SER A 301 -7.65 -11.95 15.20
CA SER A 301 -6.88 -10.86 14.57
C SER A 301 -7.63 -10.01 13.52
N PRO A 302 -8.11 -8.81 13.89
CA PRO A 302 -8.73 -7.85 12.96
C PRO A 302 -7.95 -7.63 11.65
N PRO A 303 -6.60 -7.62 11.64
CA PRO A 303 -5.83 -7.44 10.42
C PRO A 303 -6.10 -8.46 9.31
N TRP A 304 -6.30 -9.74 9.67
CA TRP A 304 -6.57 -10.79 8.69
C TRP A 304 -7.93 -10.60 8.03
N ALA A 305 -8.96 -10.27 8.81
CA ALA A 305 -10.29 -10.02 8.27
C ALA A 305 -10.29 -8.83 7.30
N LEU A 306 -9.65 -7.73 7.68
CA LEU A 306 -9.55 -6.55 6.81
C LEU A 306 -8.70 -6.81 5.56
N ALA A 307 -7.60 -7.56 5.68
CA ALA A 307 -6.74 -7.88 4.54
C ALA A 307 -7.43 -8.82 3.54
N MET A 308 -8.14 -9.83 4.05
CA MET A 308 -8.94 -10.73 3.21
C MET A 308 -10.10 -10.01 2.55
N SER A 309 -10.75 -9.07 3.25
CA SER A 309 -11.78 -8.21 2.67
C SER A 309 -11.23 -7.36 1.52
N ALA A 310 -10.10 -6.68 1.73
CA ALA A 310 -9.44 -5.90 0.69
C ALA A 310 -9.01 -6.76 -0.51
N ALA A 311 -8.44 -7.95 -0.26
CA ALA A 311 -8.13 -8.91 -1.32
C ALA A 311 -9.38 -9.37 -2.10
N GLY A 312 -10.50 -9.59 -1.40
CA GLY A 312 -11.79 -9.90 -2.02
C GLY A 312 -12.30 -8.77 -2.90
N LEU A 313 -12.19 -7.51 -2.46
CA LEU A 313 -12.55 -6.35 -3.27
C LEU A 313 -11.69 -6.22 -4.52
N LEU A 314 -10.40 -6.54 -4.44
CA LEU A 314 -9.53 -6.60 -5.62
C LEU A 314 -9.95 -7.71 -6.59
N LEU A 315 -10.31 -8.90 -6.09
CA LEU A 315 -10.85 -9.97 -6.93
C LEU A 315 -12.20 -9.58 -7.57
N LEU A 316 -13.09 -8.93 -6.82
CA LEU A 316 -14.36 -8.43 -7.32
C LEU A 316 -14.14 -7.38 -8.41
N LEU A 317 -13.20 -6.46 -8.22
CA LEU A 317 -12.83 -5.45 -9.20
C LEU A 317 -12.37 -6.07 -10.53
N MET A 318 -11.65 -7.19 -10.49
CA MET A 318 -11.24 -7.94 -11.68
C MET A 318 -12.40 -8.71 -12.32
N ARG A 319 -13.40 -9.13 -11.55
CA ARG A 319 -14.51 -9.98 -12.01
C ARG A 319 -15.68 -9.20 -12.59
N VAL A 320 -16.03 -8.05 -12.02
CA VAL A 320 -17.18 -7.24 -12.47
C VAL A 320 -17.10 -6.87 -13.96
N PRO A 321 -15.95 -6.44 -14.53
CA PRO A 321 -15.86 -6.12 -15.95
C PRO A 321 -16.20 -7.29 -16.89
N LEU A 322 -16.08 -8.54 -16.44
CA LEU A 322 -16.43 -9.70 -17.25
C LEU A 322 -17.95 -9.81 -17.49
N LEU A 323 -18.78 -9.28 -16.59
CA LEU A 323 -20.24 -9.30 -16.75
C LEU A 323 -20.73 -8.55 -17.98
N GLY A 324 -20.00 -7.51 -18.40
CA GLY A 324 -20.35 -6.73 -19.60
C GLY A 324 -19.87 -7.33 -20.92
N ASN A 325 -19.00 -8.34 -20.87
CA ASN A 325 -18.37 -8.94 -22.05
C ASN A 325 -18.84 -10.36 -22.36
N LEU A 326 -19.60 -10.99 -21.44
CA LEU A 326 -20.07 -12.36 -21.60
C LEU A 326 -21.48 -12.39 -22.22
N PRO A 327 -21.75 -13.33 -23.14
CA PRO A 327 -23.10 -13.56 -23.63
C PRO A 327 -24.01 -14.04 -22.49
N ASP A 328 -25.31 -13.74 -22.62
CA ASP A 328 -26.32 -14.23 -21.70
C ASP A 328 -26.30 -15.77 -21.64
N GLY A 329 -26.36 -16.34 -20.43
CA GLY A 329 -26.37 -17.80 -20.24
C GLY A 329 -25.63 -18.28 -19.00
N SER A 330 -25.14 -19.52 -19.04
CA SER A 330 -24.45 -20.18 -17.93
C SER A 330 -23.15 -19.48 -17.53
N ALA A 331 -22.43 -18.92 -18.50
CA ALA A 331 -21.21 -18.15 -18.27
C ALA A 331 -21.49 -16.89 -17.43
N TRP A 332 -22.48 -16.10 -17.84
CA TRP A 332 -22.89 -14.90 -17.12
C TRP A 332 -23.37 -15.22 -15.70
N LEU A 333 -24.24 -16.24 -15.55
CA LEU A 333 -24.71 -16.69 -14.23
C LEU A 333 -23.57 -17.13 -13.31
N THR A 334 -22.55 -17.78 -13.86
CA THR A 334 -21.37 -18.22 -13.10
C THR A 334 -20.57 -17.02 -12.58
N VAL A 335 -20.32 -16.00 -13.41
CA VAL A 335 -19.63 -14.78 -12.96
C VAL A 335 -20.48 -14.00 -11.98
N CYS A 336 -21.80 -13.92 -12.15
CA CYS A 336 -22.70 -13.32 -11.17
C CYS A 336 -22.62 -14.01 -9.82
N ALA A 337 -22.65 -15.35 -9.80
CA ALA A 337 -22.51 -16.14 -8.57
C ALA A 337 -21.15 -15.90 -7.91
N GLN A 338 -20.07 -15.87 -8.69
CA GLN A 338 -18.72 -15.53 -8.22
C GLN A 338 -18.67 -14.13 -7.59
N CYS A 339 -19.20 -13.12 -8.26
CA CYS A 339 -19.25 -11.74 -7.76
C CYS A 339 -20.07 -11.64 -6.47
N ALA A 340 -21.24 -12.27 -6.41
CA ALA A 340 -22.11 -12.27 -5.22
C ALA A 340 -21.42 -12.96 -4.02
N LEU A 341 -20.75 -14.10 -4.26
CA LEU A 341 -19.98 -14.81 -3.24
C LEU A 341 -18.83 -13.95 -2.71
N VAL A 342 -18.03 -13.36 -3.59
CA VAL A 342 -16.88 -12.52 -3.19
C VAL A 342 -17.36 -11.28 -2.44
N TRP A 343 -18.40 -10.61 -2.94
CA TRP A 343 -18.95 -9.42 -2.31
C TRP A 343 -19.49 -9.71 -0.90
N SER A 344 -20.32 -10.74 -0.74
CA SER A 344 -20.93 -11.08 0.54
C SER A 344 -19.88 -11.43 1.61
N LEU A 345 -18.90 -12.26 1.27
CA LEU A 345 -17.80 -12.62 2.16
C LEU A 345 -16.90 -11.42 2.47
N ALA A 346 -16.60 -10.56 1.49
CA ALA A 346 -15.77 -9.37 1.70
C ALA A 346 -16.44 -8.36 2.64
N VAL A 347 -17.77 -8.19 2.53
CA VAL A 347 -18.58 -7.34 3.43
C VAL A 347 -18.60 -7.92 4.85
N ALA A 348 -18.82 -9.24 4.99
CA ALA A 348 -18.80 -9.90 6.30
C ALA A 348 -17.43 -9.76 6.99
N LEU A 349 -16.35 -9.97 6.25
CA LEU A 349 -14.98 -9.79 6.73
C LEU A 349 -14.69 -8.33 7.11
N ALA A 350 -15.11 -7.35 6.30
CA ALA A 350 -14.97 -5.93 6.61
C ALA A 350 -15.69 -5.59 7.92
N TRP A 351 -16.91 -6.10 8.10
CA TRP A 351 -17.73 -5.88 9.28
C TRP A 351 -17.09 -6.47 10.55
N VAL A 352 -16.70 -7.74 10.50
CA VAL A 352 -16.03 -8.42 11.63
C VAL A 352 -14.70 -7.74 11.95
N GLY A 353 -13.90 -7.42 10.93
CA GLY A 353 -12.63 -6.73 11.07
C GLY A 353 -12.79 -5.35 11.71
N ALA A 354 -13.74 -4.54 11.23
CA ALA A 354 -14.01 -3.21 11.76
C ALA A 354 -14.51 -3.22 13.20
N ARG A 355 -15.40 -4.16 13.56
CA ARG A 355 -15.90 -4.33 14.93
C ARG A 355 -14.84 -4.81 15.91
N SER A 356 -13.85 -5.56 15.42
CA SER A 356 -12.78 -6.11 16.26
C SER A 356 -11.62 -5.13 16.47
N LEU A 357 -11.61 -3.97 15.81
CA LEU A 357 -10.59 -2.96 16.02
C LEU A 357 -10.68 -2.37 17.44
N PRO A 358 -9.54 -2.18 18.14
CA PRO A 358 -9.54 -1.52 19.44
C PRO A 358 -10.21 -0.15 19.37
N ALA A 359 -11.07 0.16 20.34
CA ALA A 359 -11.67 1.47 20.47
C ALA A 359 -10.58 2.54 20.53
N ARG A 360 -10.83 3.68 19.88
CA ARG A 360 -9.92 4.83 19.95
C ARG A 360 -9.84 5.26 21.41
N ARG A 361 -8.66 5.22 22.02
CA ARG A 361 -8.47 5.81 23.34
C ARG A 361 -8.84 7.30 23.23
N PRO A 362 -9.74 7.82 24.07
CA PRO A 362 -10.00 9.26 24.09
C PRO A 362 -8.68 9.95 24.36
N ALA A 363 -8.34 10.95 23.54
CA ALA A 363 -7.18 11.79 23.78
C ALA A 363 -7.33 12.36 25.18
N PHE A 364 -6.37 12.09 26.05
CA PHE A 364 -6.34 12.64 27.40
C PHE A 364 -6.46 14.16 27.24
N ARG A 365 -7.58 14.73 27.70
CA ARG A 365 -7.70 16.20 27.77
C ARG A 365 -6.84 16.62 28.95
N PRO A 366 -5.75 17.37 28.73
CA PRO A 366 -4.95 17.90 29.82
C PRO A 366 -5.77 18.85 30.70
#